data_AF-A0A2S6UFN2-F1
#
_entry.id   AF-A0A2S6UFN2-F1
#
_cell.length_a   1.000
_cell.length_b   1.000
_cell.length_c   1.000
_cell.angle_alpha   90.00
_cell.angle_beta   90.00
_cell.angle_gamma   90.00
#
_symmetry.space_group_name_H-M   'P 1'
#
loop_
_entity.id
_entity.type
_entity.pdbx_description
1 polymer ?
#
loop_
_entity_poly.entity_id
_entity_poly.type
_entity_poly.pdbx_seq_one_letter_code
_entity_poly.pdbx_strand_id
1 'polypeptide(L)' 'MDRPPAMTLTDAAVERIKTLLSAADKPVVGLRVGVKAQGCSGMSYFVEYAEKELPFEEKVEDKGAVILID' A
#
# COMPACT_ATOMS: atom_id res chain seq x y z
N MET A 1 -21.10 7.96 8.69
CA MET A 1 -20.26 8.95 7.99
C MET A 1 -19.04 8.21 7.52
N ASP A 2 -19.00 7.81 6.25
CA ASP A 2 -17.79 7.21 5.65
C ASP A 2 -16.72 8.29 5.51
N ARG A 3 -15.54 8.03 6.07
CA ARG A 3 -14.37 8.89 5.89
C ARG A 3 -13.85 8.67 4.47
N PRO A 4 -13.50 9.73 3.71
CA PRO A 4 -12.87 9.55 2.42
C PRO A 4 -11.57 8.75 2.58
N PRO A 5 -11.20 7.91 1.60
CA PRO A 5 -10.00 7.09 1.68
C PRO A 5 -8.77 7.99 1.87
N ALA A 6 -7.83 7.57 2.73
CA ALA A 6 -6.62 8.34 3.03
C ALA A 6 -5.76 8.68 1.80
N MET A 7 -5.89 7.94 0.70
CA MET A 7 -5.28 8.27 -0.58
C MET A 7 -6.13 7.81 -1.75
N THR A 8 -5.91 8.42 -2.92
CA THR A 8 -6.49 8.01 -4.20
C THR A 8 -5.45 7.29 -5.05
N LEU A 9 -5.87 6.30 -5.82
CA LEU A 9 -5.01 5.63 -6.80
C LEU A 9 -5.34 6.13 -8.21
N THR A 10 -4.30 6.36 -9.01
CA THR A 10 -4.47 6.57 -10.45
C THR A 10 -4.66 5.23 -11.14
N ASP A 11 -5.22 5.23 -12.34
CA ASP A 11 -5.40 4.00 -13.13
C ASP A 11 -4.06 3.26 -13.35
N ALA A 12 -3.01 4.01 -13.67
CA ALA A 12 -1.66 3.46 -13.82
C ALA A 12 -1.11 2.85 -12.51
N ALA A 13 -1.42 3.45 -11.35
CA ALA A 13 -1.03 2.89 -10.06
C ALA A 13 -1.76 1.57 -9.79
N VAL A 14 -3.08 1.52 -10.06
CA VAL A 14 -3.88 0.30 -9.93
C VAL A 14 -3.31 -0.82 -10.80
N GLU A 15 -3.00 -0.55 -12.07
CA GLU A 15 -2.41 -1.53 -12.97
C GLU A 15 -1.06 -2.03 -12.46
N ARG A 16 -0.19 -1.10 -12.02
CA ARG A 16 1.12 -1.46 -11.49
C ARG A 16 1.03 -2.33 -10.25
N ILE A 17 0.13 -2.00 -9.33
CA ILE A 17 -0.11 -2.80 -8.11
C ILE A 17 -0.53 -4.20 -8.50
N LYS A 18 -1.52 -4.35 -9.39
CA LYS A 18 -1.97 -5.66 -9.86
C LYS A 18 -0.84 -6.48 -10.48
N THR A 19 0.00 -5.86 -11.31
CA THR A 19 1.17 -6.53 -11.89
C THR A 19 2.11 -7.03 -10.80
N LEU A 20 2.41 -6.19 -9.79
CA LEU A 20 3.28 -6.57 -8.68
C LEU A 20 2.69 -7.72 -7.86
N LEU A 21 1.41 -7.65 -7.51
CA LEU A 21 0.71 -8.72 -6.78
C LEU A 21 0.69 -10.03 -7.56
N SER A 22 0.51 -9.99 -8.88
CA SER A 22 0.54 -11.18 -9.74
C SER A 22 1.94 -11.81 -9.88
N ALA A 23 2.98 -11.00 -9.68
CA ALA A 23 4.38 -11.42 -9.77
C ALA A 23 4.99 -11.77 -8.41
N ALA A 24 4.22 -11.70 -7.32
CA ALA A 24 4.70 -12.01 -6.00
C ALA A 24 4.96 -13.52 -5.85
N ASP A 25 6.14 -13.88 -5.35
CA ASP A 25 6.53 -15.28 -5.12
C ASP A 25 5.73 -15.94 -3.98
N LYS A 26 5.02 -15.14 -3.18
CA LYS A 26 4.24 -15.57 -2.02
C LYS A 26 2.83 -15.00 -2.08
N PRO A 27 1.85 -15.65 -1.42
CA PRO A 27 0.55 -15.06 -1.20
C PRO A 27 0.67 -13.75 -0.42
N VAL A 28 0.16 -12.68 -1.01
CA VAL A 28 0.17 -11.33 -0.44
C VAL A 28 -1.24 -10.76 -0.49
N VAL A 29 -1.61 -9.98 0.53
CA VAL A 29 -2.93 -9.35 0.64
C VAL A 29 -2.98 -7.98 -0.05
N GLY A 30 -1.82 -7.39 -0.35
CA GLY A 30 -1.70 -6.06 -0.97
C GLY A 30 -0.26 -5.54 -0.93
N LEU A 31 -0.11 -4.24 -1.21
CA LEU A 31 1.14 -3.53 -0.93
C LEU A 31 0.97 -2.66 0.32
N ARG A 32 2.00 -2.58 1.15
CA ARG A 32 2.08 -1.63 2.26
C ARG A 32 2.86 -0.39 1.83
N VAL A 33 2.32 0.77 2.17
CA VAL A 33 2.97 2.07 2.01
C VAL A 33 3.09 2.71 3.39
N GLY A 34 4.29 3.11 3.75
CA GLY A 34 4.54 3.79 5.02
C GLY A 34 5.65 4.82 4.90
N VAL A 35 5.94 5.50 6.01
CA VAL A 35 7.05 6.44 6.12
C VAL A 35 8.11 5.91 7.07
N LYS A 36 9.37 6.02 6.67
CA LYS A 36 10.52 5.69 7.53
C LYS A 36 11.47 6.87 7.62
N ALA A 37 12.07 7.05 8.79
CA ALA A 37 13.11 8.05 9.00
C ALA A 37 14.35 7.74 8.13
N GLN A 38 14.93 8.79 7.56
CA GLN A 38 16.14 8.74 6.75
C GLN A 38 17.09 9.90 7.13
N GLY A 39 18.26 9.57 7.70
CA GLY A 39 19.26 10.58 8.07
C GLY A 39 18.86 11.45 9.28
N CYS A 40 19.46 12.64 9.41
CA CYS A 40 19.28 13.49 10.59
C CYS A 40 17.87 14.09 10.72
N SER A 41 17.14 14.29 9.62
CA SER A 41 15.79 14.87 9.64
C SER A 41 14.93 14.48 8.43
N GLY A 42 15.36 13.50 7.63
CA GLY A 42 14.63 13.11 6.43
C GLY A 42 13.56 12.08 6.72
N MET A 43 12.51 12.10 5.91
CA MET A 43 11.46 11.09 5.88
C MET A 43 11.40 10.53 4.46
N SER A 44 11.24 9.22 4.33
CA SER A 44 11.13 8.54 3.04
C SER A 44 9.94 7.61 3.03
N TYR A 45 9.23 7.55 1.92
CA TYR A 45 8.20 6.54 1.71
C TYR A 45 8.85 5.19 1.38
N PHE A 46 8.24 4.12 1.86
CA PHE A 46 8.57 2.77 1.43
C PHE A 46 7.33 2.07 0.89
N VAL A 47 7.54 1.15 -0.03
CA VAL A 47 6.51 0.28 -0.57
C VAL A 47 7.01 -1.16 -0.47
N GLU A 48 6.23 -2.03 0.16
CA GLU A 48 6.57 -3.44 0.33
C GLU A 48 5.35 -4.34 0.09
N TYR A 49 5.59 -5.63 -0.13
CA TYR A 49 4.51 -6.61 -0.16
C TYR A 49 3.99 -6.86 1.25
N ALA A 50 2.67 -6.82 1.42
CA ALA A 50 2.03 -7.18 2.67
C ALA A 50 1.50 -8.61 2.60
N GLU A 51 2.06 -9.50 3.42
CA GLU A 51 1.55 -10.88 3.57
C GLU A 51 0.27 -10.93 4.41
N LYS A 52 0.05 -9.93 5.28
CA LYS A 52 -1.12 -9.77 6.14
C LYS A 52 -1.37 -8.30 6.50
N GLU A 53 -2.62 -7.99 6.86
CA GLU A 53 -3.01 -6.71 7.47
C GLU A 53 -2.51 -6.65 8.93
N LEU A 54 -1.96 -5.52 9.34
CA LEU A 54 -1.51 -5.25 10.71
C LEU A 54 -2.49 -4.33 11.46
N PRO A 55 -2.49 -4.37 12.80
CA PRO A 55 -3.25 -3.40 13.59
C PRO A 55 -2.82 -1.96 13.24
N PHE A 56 -3.79 -1.06 13.20
CA PHE A 56 -3.62 0.37 12.91
C PHE A 56 -3.34 0.75 11.45
N GLU A 57 -3.26 -0.22 10.55
CA GLU A 57 -3.20 0.07 9.13
C GLU A 57 -4.55 0.54 8.58
N GLU A 58 -4.50 1.53 7.71
CA GLU A 58 -5.67 1.90 6.92
C GLU A 58 -5.65 1.17 5.58
N LYS A 59 -6.67 0.33 5.35
CA LYS A 59 -6.85 -0.38 4.09
C LYS A 59 -7.55 0.51 3.08
N VAL A 60 -6.91 0.69 1.92
CA VAL A 60 -7.47 1.34 0.74
C VAL A 60 -7.59 0.30 -0.37
N GLU A 61 -8.83 0.07 -0.82
CA GLU A 61 -9.12 -0.84 -1.92
C GLU A 61 -9.74 -0.04 -3.07
N ASP A 62 -9.13 -0.12 -4.26
CA ASP A 62 -9.65 0.52 -5.46
C ASP A 62 -9.43 -0.37 -6.68
N LYS A 63 -10.49 -0.61 -7.44
CA LYS A 63 -10.48 -1.43 -8.67
C LYS A 63 -9.79 -2.79 -8.50
N GLY A 64 -9.81 -3.38 -7.30
CA GLY A 64 -9.15 -4.65 -6.97
C GLY A 64 -7.65 -4.56 -6.70
N ALA A 65 -7.08 -3.36 -6.62
CA ALA A 65 -5.77 -3.11 -6.02
C ALA A 65 -5.97 -2.82 -4.53
N VAL A 66 -5.14 -3.45 -3.69
CA VAL A 66 -5.17 -3.29 -2.22
C VAL A 66 -3.89 -2.63 -1.76
N ILE A 67 -4.04 -1.51 -1.06
CA ILE A 67 -2.98 -0.79 -0.36
C ILE A 67 -3.28 -0.79 1.14
N LEU A 68 -2.24 -1.01 1.96
CA LEU A 68 -2.26 -0.85 3.40
C LEU A 68 -1.36 0.33 3.76
N ILE A 69 -1.89 1.27 4.53
CA ILE A 69 -1.15 2.47 4.93
C ILE A 69 -0.72 2.31 6.38
N ASP A 70 0.59 2.36 6.61
CA ASP A 70 1.25 2.35 7.93
C ASP A 70 1.47 3.79 8.44
#